data_AF-A0A2E0XDG6-F1
#
_entry.id   AF-A0A2E0XDG6-F1
#
_cell.length_a   1.000
_cell.length_b   1.000
_cell.length_c   1.000
_cell.angle_alpha   90.00
_cell.angle_beta   90.00
_cell.angle_gamma   90.00
#
_symmetry.space_group_name_H-M   'P 1'
#
loop_
_entity.id
_entity.type
_entity.pdbx_description
1 polymer ?
#
loop_
_entity_poly.entity_id
_entity_poly.type
_entity_poly.pdbx_seq_one_letter_code
_entity_poly.pdbx_strand_id
1 'polypeptide(L)' 'MFHPAPHLEIALAATAAGKHILMEKPMCRTVEEGDQMVMAAEAAGVLLQVAYMMRFDPGQAK' A
#
# COMPACT_ATOMS: atom_id res chain seq x y z
N MET A 1 -6.73 -12.96 -13.05
CA MET A 1 -7.11 -12.17 -11.86
C MET A 1 -6.35 -10.86 -11.94
N PHE A 2 -6.96 -9.83 -12.54
CA PHE A 2 -6.37 -8.52 -12.81
C PHE A 2 -7.14 -7.50 -11.96
N HIS A 3 -6.68 -7.20 -10.75
CA HIS A 3 -7.33 -6.17 -9.93
C HIS A 3 -6.39 -5.46 -8.93
N PRO A 4 -5.45 -4.61 -9.40
CA PRO A 4 -4.93 -3.51 -8.58
C PRO A 4 -5.46 -2.14 -9.03
N ALA A 5 -6.32 -2.08 -10.06
CA ALA A 5 -6.77 -0.82 -10.64
C ALA A 5 -7.32 0.18 -9.60
N PRO A 6 -8.14 -0.21 -8.60
CA PRO A 6 -8.60 0.76 -7.61
C PRO A 6 -7.61 1.01 -6.47
N HIS A 7 -6.50 0.26 -6.35
CA HIS A 7 -5.57 0.45 -5.21
C HIS A 7 -4.92 1.83 -5.22
N LEU A 8 -4.48 2.32 -6.39
CA LEU A 8 -3.90 3.66 -6.52
C LEU A 8 -4.91 4.73 -6.12
N GLU A 9 -6.11 4.71 -6.73
CA GLU A 9 -7.15 5.70 -6.47
C GLU A 9 -7.58 5.70 -4.99
N ILE A 10 -7.77 4.52 -4.39
CA ILE A 10 -8.14 4.38 -2.98
C ILE A 10 -7.01 4.85 -2.06
N ALA A 11 -5.74 4.51 -2.37
CA ALA A 11 -4.61 4.93 -1.56
C ALA A 11 -4.43 6.45 -1.58
N LEU A 12 -4.57 7.08 -2.75
CA LEU A 12 -4.50 8.55 -2.86
C LEU A 12 -5.66 9.21 -2.12
N ALA A 13 -6.87 8.67 -2.21
CA ALA A 13 -8.03 9.19 -1.47
C ALA A 13 -7.86 9.06 0.06
N ALA A 14 -7.40 7.90 0.54
CA ALA A 14 -7.12 7.69 1.97
C ALA A 14 -5.99 8.60 2.48
N THR A 15 -4.95 8.77 1.68
CA THR A 15 -3.83 9.69 1.96
C THR A 15 -4.31 11.13 2.05
N ALA A 16 -5.12 11.59 1.10
CA ALA A 16 -5.69 12.94 1.11
C ALA A 16 -6.60 13.19 2.33
N ALA A 17 -7.23 12.12 2.85
CA ALA A 17 -8.02 12.17 4.09
C ALA A 17 -7.17 12.04 5.37
N GLY A 18 -5.84 11.98 5.27
CA GLY A 18 -4.91 11.84 6.40
C GLY A 18 -5.02 10.48 7.11
N LYS A 19 -5.40 9.42 6.39
CA LYS A 19 -5.59 8.08 6.96
C LYS A 19 -4.40 7.17 6.64
N HIS A 20 -3.99 6.39 7.63
CA HIS A 20 -3.05 5.29 7.43
C HIS A 20 -3.69 4.17 6.61
N ILE A 21 -2.88 3.47 5.83
CA ILE A 21 -3.31 2.50 4.82
C ILE A 21 -2.65 1.15 5.09
N LEU A 22 -3.48 0.10 5.16
CA LEU A 22 -3.07 -1.29 5.05
C LEU A 22 -3.58 -1.85 3.71
N MET A 23 -2.67 -2.18 2.81
CA MET A 23 -2.95 -2.51 1.40
C MET A 23 -2.79 -4.00 1.14
N GLU A 24 -3.77 -4.64 0.48
CA GLU A 24 -3.63 -6.03 0.04
C GLU A 24 -2.59 -6.18 -1.08
N LYS A 25 -2.00 -7.37 -1.19
CA LYS A 25 -1.07 -7.71 -2.27
C LYS A 25 -1.82 -8.22 -3.52
N PRO A 26 -1.32 -7.99 -4.74
CA PRO A 26 -0.23 -7.07 -5.08
C PRO A 26 -0.65 -5.61 -4.94
N MET A 27 0.26 -4.76 -4.46
CA MET A 27 0.00 -3.34 -4.19
C MET A 27 -0.42 -2.56 -5.45
N CYS A 28 0.32 -2.72 -6.54
CA CYS A 28 0.16 -1.95 -7.78
C CYS A 28 0.49 -2.82 -9.01
N ARG A 29 0.23 -2.29 -10.22
CA ARG A 29 0.52 -2.98 -11.49
C ARG A 29 1.93 -2.69 -12.00
N THR A 30 2.41 -1.49 -11.76
CA THR A 30 3.72 -1.02 -12.21
C THR A 30 4.48 -0.36 -11.06
N VAL A 31 5.79 -0.21 -11.23
CA VAL A 31 6.64 0.44 -10.22
C VAL A 31 6.26 1.91 -10.07
N GLU A 32 5.92 2.58 -11.17
CA GLU A 32 5.54 3.99 -11.20
C GLU A 32 4.27 4.27 -10.38
N GLU A 33 3.27 3.36 -10.42
CA GLU A 33 2.10 3.45 -9.54
C GLU A 33 2.50 3.29 -8.06
N GLY A 34 3.45 2.38 -7.79
CA GLY A 34 3.97 2.17 -6.44
C GLY A 34 4.66 3.43 -5.90
N ASP A 35 5.50 4.05 -6.71
CA ASP A 35 6.21 5.29 -6.37
C ASP A 35 5.23 6.42 -6.07
N GLN A 36 4.17 6.57 -6.88
CA GLN A 36 3.12 7.58 -6.64
C GLN A 36 2.44 7.38 -5.28
N MET A 37 2.11 6.14 -4.91
CA MET A 37 1.46 5.83 -3.64
C MET A 37 2.38 6.10 -2.44
N VAL A 38 3.65 5.71 -2.53
CA VAL A 38 4.64 5.93 -1.46
C VAL A 38 4.91 7.42 -1.27
N MET A 39 5.19 8.15 -2.35
CA MET A 39 5.44 9.59 -2.28
C MET A 39 4.26 10.37 -1.71
N ALA A 40 3.02 10.01 -2.09
CA ALA A 40 1.84 10.63 -1.54
C ALA A 40 1.70 10.38 -0.02
N ALA A 41 1.91 9.13 0.40
CA ALA A 41 1.83 8.75 1.81
C ALA A 41 2.90 9.47 2.65
N GLU A 42 4.15 9.53 2.17
CA GLU A 42 5.25 10.25 2.81
C GLU A 42 4.96 11.75 2.92
N ALA A 43 4.50 12.38 1.84
CA ALA A 43 4.17 13.81 1.83
C ALA A 43 3.02 14.17 2.79
N ALA A 44 2.04 13.27 2.95
CA ALA A 44 0.93 13.46 3.89
C ALA A 44 1.27 13.04 5.34
N GLY A 45 2.46 12.46 5.57
CA GLY A 45 2.86 11.94 6.89
C GLY A 45 2.03 10.74 7.36
N VAL A 46 1.47 9.95 6.44
CA VAL A 46 0.68 8.76 6.75
C VAL A 46 1.47 7.48 6.47
N LEU A 47 1.24 6.45 7.30
CA LEU A 47 1.77 5.12 7.07
C LEU A 47 1.04 4.43 5.91
N LEU A 48 1.79 3.83 4.99
CA LEU A 48 1.31 2.90 3.99
C LEU A 48 2.07 1.58 4.14
N GLN A 49 1.35 0.50 4.44
CA GLN A 49 1.92 -0.84 4.58
C GLN A 49 1.21 -1.83 3.67
N VAL A 50 1.99 -2.69 3.01
CA VAL A 50 1.45 -3.84 2.26
C VAL A 50 1.29 -5.04 3.19
N ALA A 51 0.16 -5.73 3.10
CA ALA A 51 -0.23 -6.87 3.90
C ALA A 51 0.55 -8.16 3.55
N TYR A 52 1.87 -8.13 3.70
CA TYR A 52 2.73 -9.31 3.63
C TYR A 52 2.65 -10.11 4.93
N MET A 53 1.48 -10.71 5.19
CA MET A 53 1.20 -11.43 6.44
C MET A 53 2.25 -12.50 6.79
N MET A 54 2.78 -13.21 5.79
CA MET A 54 3.80 -14.25 5.98
C MET A 54 5.12 -13.73 6.58
N ARG A 55 5.44 -12.44 6.43
CA ARG A 55 6.63 -11.83 7.06
C ARG A 55 6.50 -11.71 8.59
N PHE A 56 5.27 -11.83 9.11
CA PHE A 56 4.95 -11.73 10.53
C PHE A 56 4.45 -13.06 11.10
N ASP A 57 4.45 -14.14 10.30
CA ASP A 57 4.09 -15.47 10.76
C ASP A 57 5.17 -16.01 11.72
N PRO A 58 4.85 -16.40 12.97
CA PRO A 58 5.84 -16.89 13.92
C PRO A 58 6.56 -18.18 13.49
N GLY A 59 5.95 -18.98 12.60
CA GLY A 59 6.57 -20.15 12.01
C GLY A 59 7.55 -19.84 10.87
N GLN A 60 7.56 -18.60 10.38
CA GLN A 60 8.52 -18.09 9.38
C GLN A 60 9.48 -17.02 9.93
N ALA A 61 9.18 -16.45 11.09
CA ALA A 61 10.07 -15.55 11.80
C ALA A 61 11.31 -16.32 12.27
N LYS A 62 12.49 -15.88 11.83
CA LYS A 62 13.78 -16.34 12.37
C LYS A 62 14.01 -15.79 13.78
#